data_AF-A0A7Y3GHY8-F1
#
_entry.id   AF-A0A7Y3GHY8-F1
#
_cell.length_a   1.000
_cell.length_b   1.000
_cell.length_c   1.000
_cell.angle_alpha   90.00
_cell.angle_beta   90.00
_cell.angle_gamma   90.00
#
_symmetry.space_group_name_H-M   'P 1'
#
loop_
_entity.id
_entity.type
_entity.pdbx_description
1 polymer ?
#
loop_
_entity_poly.entity_id
_entity_poly.type
_entity_poly.pdbx_seq_one_letter_code
_entity_poly.pdbx_strand_id
1 'polypeptide(L)'
;AFKCSPDSFVIDYFKKILNAQDKPYLILQLDEHDSKVGYETRVEAAVRSFQNHHSSRKAARSATHTIWPIPLKTKDIFDKTLILPNWDPIVCNLMAANLKRTGIDARCLDETQPNIRKSLRYNSGQCLPLNIIAQEFIDYVENCEINPAQTALWIPAAEIACNIKLYPYHIKNILNAYGNGMQNAGVYIGGLSMSEISMKLPVNNYFAYMFGGMIRKSGCKIRPYERRKGETDRVIAQNISILTNAFLGNRTKEDAVAKVVSNFESIEIVKNTEFKPRPKVAIFGDLYARDNHVFNQELISFIEDNGGEVITTPYSDYLKMISRPYVRKWLIEGHYLNALSSKALMSTLKRKEIIYYRYFERILKEPLAEFDQSAEAILSQYNVRIENTGESMDNLLKIYYIKKHYPDVALFVQASPAFCCPALITEAMAAEIEQNTGTPVISVTYDGTGGNKNDVIIPYLKYPRRKSFGDRPRMRSNSDR
;
A
#
# COMPACT_ATOMS: atom_id res chain seq x y z
N ALA A 1 -9.00 -21.61 2.36
CA ALA A 1 -9.62 -20.29 2.14
C ALA A 1 -9.03 -19.67 0.88
N PHE A 2 -9.88 -19.11 0.02
CA PHE A 2 -9.48 -18.51 -1.26
C PHE A 2 -9.06 -17.03 -1.13
N LYS A 3 -8.18 -16.69 -0.18
CA LYS A 3 -7.82 -15.28 0.16
C LYS A 3 -6.38 -15.20 0.68
N CYS A 4 -5.88 -13.98 0.89
CA CYS A 4 -4.60 -13.70 1.56
C CYS A 4 -4.69 -13.98 3.08
N SER A 5 -5.24 -15.12 3.46
CA SER A 5 -5.28 -15.65 4.82
C SER A 5 -4.00 -16.43 5.12
N PRO A 6 -3.71 -16.78 6.39
CA PRO A 6 -2.47 -17.47 6.76
C PRO A 6 -2.21 -18.76 5.98
N ASP A 7 -3.25 -19.48 5.56
CA ASP A 7 -3.16 -20.68 4.75
C ASP A 7 -2.49 -20.45 3.38
N SER A 8 -2.78 -19.32 2.72
CA SER A 8 -2.11 -18.95 1.45
C SER A 8 -0.60 -18.86 1.64
N PHE A 9 -0.11 -18.47 2.82
CA PHE A 9 1.32 -18.40 3.09
C PHE A 9 1.89 -19.75 3.56
N VAL A 10 1.15 -20.50 4.39
CA VAL A 10 1.63 -21.70 5.08
C VAL A 10 1.64 -22.95 4.21
N ILE A 11 0.68 -23.10 3.29
CA ILE A 11 0.50 -24.34 2.49
C ILE A 11 1.79 -24.74 1.77
N ASP A 12 2.48 -23.81 1.14
CA ASP A 12 3.69 -24.12 0.38
C ASP A 12 4.86 -24.52 1.27
N TYR A 13 4.99 -23.91 2.47
CA TYR A 13 5.98 -24.37 3.46
C TYR A 13 5.64 -25.77 3.99
N PHE A 14 4.37 -26.01 4.29
CA PHE A 14 3.90 -27.31 4.77
C PHE A 14 4.23 -28.42 3.76
N LYS A 15 3.90 -28.22 2.47
CA LYS A 15 4.23 -29.16 1.39
C LYS A 15 5.74 -29.43 1.33
N LYS A 16 6.54 -28.36 1.38
CA LYS A 16 8.00 -28.42 1.33
C LYS A 16 8.60 -29.18 2.51
N ILE A 17 8.12 -28.93 3.73
CA ILE A 17 8.56 -29.62 4.95
C ILE A 17 8.25 -31.11 4.88
N LEU A 18 7.04 -31.49 4.46
CA LEU A 18 6.64 -32.89 4.40
C LEU A 18 7.32 -33.64 3.25
N ASN A 19 7.47 -33.03 2.07
CA ASN A 19 8.21 -33.61 0.95
C ASN A 19 9.67 -33.89 1.33
N ALA A 20 10.33 -32.97 2.07
CA ALA A 20 11.71 -33.15 2.52
C ALA A 20 11.90 -34.33 3.49
N GLN A 21 10.82 -34.77 4.13
CA GLN A 21 10.80 -35.91 5.07
C GLN A 21 10.19 -37.17 4.45
N ASP A 22 9.90 -37.14 3.14
CA ASP A 22 9.18 -38.20 2.43
C ASP A 22 7.90 -38.59 3.20
N LYS A 23 7.13 -37.58 3.61
CA LYS A 23 5.87 -37.75 4.35
C LYS A 23 4.71 -37.37 3.44
N PRO A 24 3.77 -38.28 3.16
CA PRO A 24 2.57 -37.95 2.38
C PRO A 24 1.63 -37.06 3.22
N TYR A 25 0.78 -36.29 2.53
CA TYR A 25 -0.19 -35.39 3.16
C TYR A 25 -1.45 -35.20 2.32
N LEU A 26 -2.50 -34.72 2.98
CA LEU A 26 -3.75 -34.29 2.37
C LEU A 26 -4.00 -32.84 2.79
N ILE A 27 -4.32 -31.98 1.83
CA ILE A 27 -4.76 -30.61 2.07
C ILE A 27 -6.18 -30.51 1.54
N LEU A 28 -7.13 -30.25 2.44
CA LEU A 28 -8.52 -30.01 2.08
C LEU A 28 -8.79 -28.51 2.19
N GLN A 29 -9.25 -27.91 1.10
CA GLN A 29 -9.74 -26.54 1.08
C GLN A 29 -11.25 -26.60 1.06
N LEU A 30 -11.86 -26.00 2.08
CA LEU A 30 -13.31 -25.88 2.21
C LEU A 30 -13.75 -24.56 1.57
N ASP A 31 -14.87 -24.59 0.87
CA ASP A 31 -15.60 -23.42 0.39
C ASP A 31 -17.05 -23.48 0.89
N GLU A 32 -17.83 -22.41 0.74
CA GLU A 32 -19.18 -22.31 1.31
C GLU A 32 -20.17 -23.34 0.71
N HIS A 33 -19.84 -23.93 -0.44
CA HIS A 33 -20.62 -24.98 -1.12
C HIS A 33 -19.96 -26.36 -0.93
N ASP A 34 -20.17 -26.98 0.23
CA ASP A 34 -19.55 -28.27 0.57
C ASP A 34 -20.39 -29.49 0.12
N SER A 35 -19.75 -30.46 -0.53
CA SER A 35 -20.28 -31.81 -0.76
C SER A 35 -19.63 -32.80 0.21
N LYS A 36 -20.40 -33.32 1.18
CA LYS A 36 -19.92 -34.27 2.20
C LYS A 36 -19.23 -35.49 1.58
N VAL A 37 -19.80 -36.03 0.49
CA VAL A 37 -19.29 -37.22 -0.22
C VAL A 37 -17.91 -36.97 -0.83
N GLY A 38 -17.67 -35.74 -1.34
CA GLY A 38 -16.39 -35.37 -1.94
C GLY A 38 -15.23 -35.34 -0.94
N TYR A 39 -15.49 -34.96 0.31
CA TYR A 39 -14.46 -34.94 1.36
C TYR A 39 -14.20 -36.32 1.95
N GLU A 40 -15.27 -37.09 2.22
CA GLU A 40 -15.17 -38.44 2.76
C GLU A 40 -14.28 -39.32 1.88
N THR A 41 -14.58 -39.35 0.58
CA THR A 41 -13.78 -40.12 -0.39
C THR A 41 -12.31 -39.68 -0.47
N ARG A 42 -12.02 -38.37 -0.38
CA ARG A 42 -10.64 -37.83 -0.34
C ARG A 42 -9.90 -38.24 0.93
N VAL A 43 -10.58 -38.23 2.08
CA VAL A 43 -10.02 -38.65 3.36
C VAL A 43 -9.74 -40.15 3.35
N GLU A 44 -10.69 -40.97 2.91
CA GLU A 44 -10.50 -42.43 2.79
C GLU A 44 -9.32 -42.77 1.87
N ALA A 45 -9.26 -42.14 0.69
CA ALA A 45 -8.17 -42.35 -0.26
C ALA A 45 -6.80 -41.92 0.33
N ALA A 46 -6.76 -40.81 1.07
CA ALA A 46 -5.56 -40.36 1.75
C ALA A 46 -5.11 -41.33 2.85
N VAL A 47 -6.03 -41.81 3.69
CA VAL A 47 -5.73 -42.81 4.73
C VAL A 47 -5.14 -44.08 4.11
N ARG A 48 -5.75 -44.60 3.04
CA ARG A 48 -5.20 -45.76 2.31
C ARG A 48 -3.80 -45.49 1.76
N SER A 49 -3.59 -44.30 1.18
CA SER A 49 -2.27 -43.89 0.67
C SER A 49 -1.22 -43.79 1.77
N PHE A 50 -1.59 -43.27 2.95
CA PHE A 50 -0.70 -43.16 4.11
C PHE A 50 -0.34 -44.53 4.68
N GLN A 51 -1.30 -45.46 4.74
CA GLN A 51 -1.07 -46.85 5.16
C GLN A 51 -0.11 -47.56 4.20
N ASN A 52 -0.36 -47.46 2.89
CA ASN A 52 0.52 -48.05 1.86
C ASN A 52 1.94 -47.48 1.95
N HIS A 53 2.07 -46.15 2.07
CA HIS A 53 3.36 -45.50 2.25
C HIS A 53 4.07 -46.02 3.52
N HIS A 54 3.35 -46.12 4.64
CA HIS A 54 3.92 -46.63 5.89
C HIS A 54 4.39 -48.09 5.76
N SER A 55 3.57 -48.97 5.19
CA SER A 55 3.89 -50.40 5.01
C SER A 55 5.04 -50.64 4.02
N SER A 56 5.19 -49.77 3.02
CA SER A 56 6.27 -49.86 2.02
C SER A 56 7.64 -49.36 2.49
N ARG A 57 7.69 -48.72 3.66
CA ARG A 57 8.91 -48.08 4.18
C ARG A 57 9.90 -49.12 4.70
N LYS A 58 10.74 -49.66 3.81
CA LYS A 58 11.93 -50.44 4.22
C LYS A 58 12.86 -49.55 5.06
N ALA A 59 13.49 -50.15 6.06
CA ALA A 59 14.25 -49.47 7.12
C ALA A 59 15.16 -48.33 6.62
N ALA A 60 14.91 -47.14 7.19
CA ALA A 60 15.76 -45.96 7.28
C ALA A 60 16.48 -45.46 6.01
N ARG A 61 15.79 -44.62 5.22
CA ARG A 61 16.49 -43.48 4.61
C ARG A 61 16.76 -42.46 5.71
N SER A 62 18.03 -42.20 5.99
CA SER A 62 18.46 -41.05 6.79
C SER A 62 17.77 -39.82 6.21
N ALA A 63 16.84 -39.23 6.97
CA ALA A 63 16.29 -37.95 6.61
C ALA A 63 17.47 -36.99 6.54
N THR A 64 17.84 -36.53 5.35
CA THR A 64 18.74 -35.41 5.23
C THR A 64 18.07 -34.26 5.98
N HIS A 65 18.62 -33.94 7.16
CA HIS A 65 18.31 -32.73 7.91
C HIS A 65 18.75 -31.56 7.04
N THR A 66 17.93 -31.27 6.02
CA THR A 66 18.09 -30.05 5.25
C THR A 66 17.64 -28.98 6.21
N ILE A 67 18.60 -28.34 6.87
CA ILE A 67 18.39 -27.11 7.62
C ILE A 67 17.67 -26.20 6.63
N TRP A 68 16.37 -26.01 6.82
CA TRP A 68 15.62 -25.12 5.96
C TRP A 68 16.20 -23.75 6.25
N PRO A 69 16.90 -23.10 5.31
CA PRO A 69 17.31 -21.75 5.58
C PRO A 69 16.00 -20.99 5.62
N ILE A 70 15.55 -20.63 6.82
CA ILE A 70 14.75 -19.41 6.98
C ILE A 70 15.52 -18.40 6.13
N PRO A 71 14.94 -17.89 5.02
CA PRO A 71 15.57 -16.93 4.13
C PRO A 71 16.56 -16.05 4.89
N LEU A 72 17.87 -16.28 4.69
CA LEU A 72 18.90 -15.52 5.37
C LEU A 72 18.66 -14.06 4.99
N LYS A 73 18.18 -13.30 5.98
CA LYS A 73 17.96 -11.87 5.83
C LYS A 73 19.30 -11.25 5.52
N THR A 74 19.37 -10.50 4.43
CA THR A 74 20.56 -9.71 4.15
C THR A 74 20.65 -8.64 5.24
N LYS A 75 21.75 -8.65 6.00
CA LYS A 75 22.01 -7.64 7.03
C LYS A 75 22.86 -6.48 6.51
N ASP A 76 23.66 -6.74 5.47
CA ASP A 76 24.57 -5.76 4.89
C ASP A 76 24.15 -5.38 3.47
N ILE A 77 24.05 -4.08 3.23
CA ILE A 77 23.57 -3.46 1.99
C ILE A 77 24.55 -2.39 1.46
N PHE A 78 25.64 -2.10 2.17
CA PHE A 78 26.52 -0.98 1.80
C PHE A 78 27.29 -1.23 0.50
N ASP A 79 27.66 -2.49 0.23
CA ASP A 79 28.35 -2.90 -0.99
C ASP A 79 27.40 -3.47 -2.07
N LYS A 80 26.08 -3.29 -1.90
CA LYS A 80 25.07 -3.85 -2.82
C LYS A 80 24.24 -2.76 -3.48
N THR A 81 23.74 -3.03 -4.67
CA THR A 81 22.63 -2.25 -5.26
C THR A 81 21.35 -2.61 -4.50
N LEU A 82 20.74 -1.62 -3.85
CA LEU A 82 19.49 -1.75 -3.11
C LEU A 82 18.30 -1.39 -4.01
N ILE A 83 17.41 -2.34 -4.25
CA ILE A 83 16.24 -2.15 -5.10
C ILE A 83 15.01 -1.90 -4.22
N LEU A 84 14.28 -0.83 -4.52
CA LEU A 84 13.03 -0.46 -3.86
C LEU A 84 11.83 -0.88 -4.71
N PRO A 85 10.79 -1.49 -4.10
CA PRO A 85 9.49 -1.63 -4.74
C PRO A 85 8.92 -0.28 -5.17
N ASN A 86 8.11 -0.27 -6.22
CA ASN A 86 7.51 0.94 -6.76
C ASN A 86 6.00 1.00 -6.50
N TRP A 87 5.62 1.21 -5.23
CA TRP A 87 4.21 1.38 -4.87
C TRP A 87 3.71 2.81 -5.11
N ASP A 88 4.61 3.79 -5.12
CA ASP A 88 4.32 5.17 -5.52
C ASP A 88 5.56 5.72 -6.26
N PRO A 89 5.46 6.00 -7.58
CA PRO A 89 6.61 6.41 -8.38
C PRO A 89 7.19 7.77 -7.97
N ILE A 90 6.43 8.62 -7.28
CA ILE A 90 6.94 9.89 -6.77
C ILE A 90 7.73 9.64 -5.49
N VAL A 91 7.08 9.01 -4.51
CA VAL A 91 7.66 8.83 -3.18
C VAL A 91 8.87 7.89 -3.22
N CYS A 92 8.77 6.76 -3.92
CA CYS A 92 9.86 5.79 -4.01
C CYS A 92 11.11 6.41 -4.65
N ASN A 93 10.95 7.24 -5.69
CA ASN A 93 12.09 7.96 -6.30
C ASN A 93 12.74 8.94 -5.32
N LEU A 94 11.96 9.67 -4.52
CA LEU A 94 12.51 10.57 -3.49
C LEU A 94 13.21 9.79 -2.36
N MET A 95 12.71 8.60 -2.00
CA MET A 95 13.36 7.71 -1.06
C MET A 95 14.69 7.17 -1.60
N ALA A 96 14.72 6.72 -2.87
CA ALA A 96 15.95 6.30 -3.53
C ALA A 96 16.98 7.43 -3.57
N ALA A 97 16.56 8.67 -3.84
CA ALA A 97 17.44 9.84 -3.79
C ALA A 97 18.03 10.08 -2.39
N ASN A 98 17.25 9.91 -1.32
CA ASN A 98 17.75 10.01 0.06
C ASN A 98 18.79 8.93 0.39
N LEU A 99 18.57 7.69 -0.06
CA LEU A 99 19.52 6.59 0.11
C LEU A 99 20.83 6.82 -0.67
N LYS A 100 20.74 7.29 -1.92
CA LYS A 100 21.90 7.71 -2.72
C LYS A 100 22.71 8.80 -2.02
N ARG A 101 22.03 9.77 -1.40
CA ARG A 101 22.69 10.81 -0.59
C ARG A 101 23.45 10.25 0.61
N THR A 102 23.04 9.09 1.14
CA THR A 102 23.75 8.39 2.22
C THR A 102 24.86 7.46 1.72
N GLY A 103 25.12 7.40 0.41
CA GLY A 103 26.16 6.56 -0.19
C GLY A 103 25.69 5.17 -0.64
N ILE A 104 24.40 4.88 -0.62
CA ILE A 104 23.84 3.58 -1.04
C ILE A 104 23.37 3.69 -2.49
N ASP A 105 23.81 2.77 -3.36
CA ASP A 105 23.25 2.65 -4.72
C ASP A 105 21.81 2.13 -4.64
N ALA A 106 20.86 3.05 -4.50
CA ALA A 106 19.44 2.72 -4.41
C ALA A 106 18.71 3.00 -5.73
N ARG A 107 17.92 2.04 -6.20
CA ARG A 107 17.15 2.15 -7.46
C ARG A 107 15.71 1.69 -7.23
N CYS A 108 14.77 2.21 -8.02
CA CYS A 108 13.38 1.78 -7.95
C CYS A 108 13.08 0.78 -9.06
N LEU A 109 12.15 -0.13 -8.78
CA LEU A 109 11.53 -0.97 -9.81
C LEU A 109 10.63 -0.12 -10.72
N ASP A 110 10.38 -0.61 -11.92
CA ASP A 110 9.40 -0.03 -12.83
C ASP A 110 8.27 -1.02 -13.04
N GLU A 111 7.03 -0.58 -12.84
CA GLU A 111 5.86 -1.41 -13.05
C GLU A 111 5.36 -1.31 -14.49
N THR A 112 5.05 -2.45 -15.08
CA THR A 112 4.43 -2.54 -16.40
C THR A 112 3.32 -3.59 -16.40
N GLN A 113 2.31 -3.42 -17.26
CA GLN A 113 1.24 -4.40 -17.43
C GLN A 113 1.76 -5.83 -17.76
N PRO A 114 2.80 -6.01 -18.59
CA PRO A 114 3.46 -7.31 -18.77
C PRO A 114 4.02 -7.92 -17.48
N ASN A 115 4.72 -7.14 -16.65
CA ASN A 115 5.31 -7.64 -15.40
C ASN A 115 4.22 -8.07 -14.41
N ILE A 116 3.14 -7.28 -14.28
CA ILE A 116 1.98 -7.64 -13.47
C ILE A 116 1.40 -8.97 -13.93
N ARG A 117 1.14 -9.16 -15.23
CA ARG A 117 0.60 -10.42 -15.76
C ARG A 117 1.55 -11.59 -15.57
N LYS A 118 2.85 -11.40 -15.81
CA LYS A 118 3.89 -12.43 -15.61
C LYS A 118 3.94 -12.88 -14.15
N SER A 119 3.68 -11.98 -13.19
CA SER A 119 3.71 -12.27 -11.77
C SER A 119 2.63 -13.26 -11.31
N LEU A 120 1.50 -13.35 -12.02
CA LEU A 120 0.36 -14.19 -11.65
C LEU A 120 0.69 -15.69 -11.57
N ARG A 121 1.72 -16.15 -12.30
CA ARG A 121 2.21 -17.54 -12.26
C ARG A 121 2.70 -18.01 -10.89
N TYR A 122 3.06 -17.06 -10.02
CA TYR A 122 3.53 -17.35 -8.66
C TYR A 122 2.41 -17.27 -7.62
N ASN A 123 1.25 -16.73 -7.99
CA ASN A 123 0.19 -16.49 -7.03
C ASN A 123 -0.56 -17.79 -6.71
N SER A 124 -0.58 -18.15 -5.43
CA SER A 124 -1.35 -19.29 -4.91
C SER A 124 -2.40 -18.85 -3.88
N GLY A 125 -2.84 -17.58 -3.93
CA GLY A 125 -3.86 -16.99 -3.05
C GLY A 125 -3.37 -15.82 -2.19
N GLN A 126 -2.12 -15.38 -2.32
CA GLN A 126 -1.62 -14.20 -1.61
C GLN A 126 -2.10 -12.92 -2.31
N CYS A 127 -2.07 -11.78 -1.60
CA CYS A 127 -2.27 -10.48 -2.25
C CYS A 127 -1.26 -10.24 -3.39
N LEU A 128 -1.73 -9.66 -4.49
CA LEU A 128 -0.95 -9.53 -5.72
C LEU A 128 0.38 -8.76 -5.58
N PRO A 129 0.48 -7.65 -4.82
CA PRO A 129 1.71 -6.87 -4.74
C PRO A 129 2.95 -7.70 -4.39
N LEU A 130 2.82 -8.72 -3.53
CA LEU A 130 3.91 -9.64 -3.20
C LEU A 130 4.56 -10.26 -4.45
N ASN A 131 3.73 -10.79 -5.35
CA ASN A 131 4.19 -11.52 -6.52
C ASN A 131 4.70 -10.56 -7.60
N ILE A 132 4.04 -9.40 -7.74
CA ILE A 132 4.45 -8.35 -8.66
C ILE A 132 5.84 -7.86 -8.30
N ILE A 133 6.07 -7.51 -7.04
CA ILE A 133 7.38 -7.05 -6.54
C ILE A 133 8.47 -8.10 -6.79
N ALA A 134 8.17 -9.39 -6.56
CA ALA A 134 9.11 -10.47 -6.84
C ALA A 134 9.45 -10.57 -8.33
N GLN A 135 8.43 -10.47 -9.19
CA GLN A 135 8.58 -10.59 -10.64
C GLN A 135 9.34 -9.38 -11.21
N GLU A 136 8.98 -8.16 -10.82
CA GLU A 136 9.67 -6.94 -11.20
C GLU A 136 11.14 -6.96 -10.79
N PHE A 137 11.46 -7.47 -9.60
CA PHE A 137 12.84 -7.61 -9.16
C PHE A 137 13.63 -8.59 -10.04
N ILE A 138 13.04 -9.73 -10.39
CA ILE A 138 13.65 -10.69 -11.32
C ILE A 138 13.92 -10.02 -12.67
N ASP A 139 12.90 -9.37 -13.24
CA ASP A 139 12.99 -8.71 -14.54
C ASP A 139 14.03 -7.57 -14.52
N TYR A 140 14.10 -6.80 -13.44
CA TYR A 140 15.07 -5.72 -13.28
C TYR A 140 16.51 -6.24 -13.28
N VAL A 141 16.78 -7.30 -12.50
CA VAL A 141 18.12 -7.90 -12.41
C VAL A 141 18.56 -8.49 -13.74
N GLU A 142 17.65 -9.17 -14.45
CA GLU A 142 17.93 -9.73 -15.78
C GLU A 142 18.14 -8.65 -16.85
N ASN A 143 17.22 -7.67 -16.94
CA ASN A 143 17.27 -6.63 -17.97
C ASN A 143 18.43 -5.65 -17.79
N CYS A 144 18.83 -5.39 -16.55
CA CYS A 144 19.98 -4.52 -16.24
C CYS A 144 21.29 -5.29 -16.12
N GLU A 145 21.30 -6.61 -16.35
CA GLU A 145 22.47 -7.49 -16.28
C GLU A 145 23.27 -7.34 -14.96
N ILE A 146 22.55 -7.16 -13.85
CA ILE A 146 23.17 -6.96 -12.53
C ILE A 146 23.44 -8.33 -11.89
N ASN A 147 24.61 -8.50 -11.29
CA ASN A 147 24.92 -9.72 -10.54
C ASN A 147 23.97 -9.87 -9.33
N PRO A 148 23.12 -10.92 -9.27
CA PRO A 148 22.18 -11.11 -8.15
C PRO A 148 22.87 -11.12 -6.79
N ALA A 149 24.08 -11.67 -6.68
CA ALA A 149 24.83 -11.73 -5.42
C ALA A 149 25.22 -10.34 -4.88
N GLN A 150 25.25 -9.32 -5.74
CA GLN A 150 25.54 -7.91 -5.40
C GLN A 150 24.26 -7.04 -5.37
N THR A 151 23.09 -7.66 -5.32
CA THR A 151 21.81 -6.95 -5.29
C THR A 151 20.98 -7.38 -4.08
N ALA A 152 20.22 -6.46 -3.51
CA ALA A 152 19.24 -6.75 -2.49
C ALA A 152 17.92 -6.01 -2.76
N LEU A 153 16.80 -6.70 -2.59
CA LEU A 153 15.47 -6.10 -2.60
C LEU A 153 15.11 -5.64 -1.18
N TRP A 154 14.77 -4.36 -1.03
CA TRP A 154 14.24 -3.81 0.21
C TRP A 154 12.75 -4.12 0.35
N ILE A 155 12.32 -4.63 1.49
CA ILE A 155 10.90 -4.87 1.81
C ILE A 155 10.60 -4.25 3.18
N PRO A 156 9.46 -3.54 3.34
CA PRO A 156 9.13 -2.92 4.61
C PRO A 156 8.93 -3.95 5.72
N ALA A 157 9.53 -3.69 6.87
CA ALA A 157 9.17 -4.33 8.12
C ALA A 157 7.74 -3.91 8.50
N ALA A 158 6.83 -4.88 8.60
CA ALA A 158 5.42 -4.62 8.90
C ALA A 158 4.97 -5.38 10.16
N GLU A 159 4.28 -4.68 11.05
CA GLU A 159 3.65 -5.22 12.27
C GLU A 159 2.18 -4.83 12.40
N ILE A 160 1.56 -4.59 11.24
CA ILE A 160 0.12 -4.36 11.09
C ILE A 160 -0.62 -5.69 10.95
N ALA A 161 -1.94 -5.73 11.15
CA ALA A 161 -2.75 -6.94 10.92
C ALA A 161 -2.93 -7.23 9.41
N CYS A 162 -1.82 -7.52 8.73
CA CYS A 162 -1.74 -7.93 7.33
C CYS A 162 -0.52 -8.86 7.15
N ASN A 163 -0.51 -9.67 6.09
CA ASN A 163 0.56 -10.62 5.80
C ASN A 163 1.83 -10.00 5.17
N ILE A 164 1.96 -8.67 5.13
CA ILE A 164 3.18 -7.99 4.64
C ILE A 164 4.43 -8.48 5.38
N LYS A 165 4.32 -8.80 6.69
CA LYS A 165 5.43 -9.39 7.47
C LYS A 165 5.99 -10.68 6.87
N LEU A 166 5.20 -11.37 6.05
CA LEU A 166 5.58 -12.62 5.39
C LEU A 166 6.14 -12.42 3.96
N TYR A 167 6.00 -11.23 3.38
CA TYR A 167 6.50 -10.92 2.03
C TYR A 167 7.98 -11.28 1.85
N PRO A 168 8.91 -10.89 2.75
CA PRO A 168 10.33 -11.17 2.55
C PRO A 168 10.63 -12.66 2.37
N TYR A 169 9.92 -13.51 3.12
CA TYR A 169 10.14 -14.96 3.08
C TYR A 169 9.57 -15.58 1.81
N HIS A 170 8.37 -15.16 1.39
CA HIS A 170 7.77 -15.63 0.15
C HIS A 170 8.53 -15.15 -1.08
N ILE A 171 8.92 -13.89 -1.13
CA ILE A 171 9.73 -13.37 -2.21
C ILE A 171 11.04 -14.15 -2.30
N LYS A 172 11.74 -14.38 -1.17
CA LYS A 172 12.96 -15.20 -1.21
C LYS A 172 12.71 -16.62 -1.72
N ASN A 173 11.58 -17.23 -1.38
CA ASN A 173 11.21 -18.53 -1.94
C ASN A 173 11.00 -18.50 -3.46
N ILE A 174 10.36 -17.45 -3.99
CA ILE A 174 10.21 -17.25 -5.43
C ILE A 174 11.59 -17.11 -6.09
N LEU A 175 12.46 -16.26 -5.53
CA LEU A 175 13.83 -16.06 -6.04
C LEU A 175 14.66 -17.35 -6.03
N ASN A 176 14.56 -18.16 -4.97
CA ASN A 176 15.25 -19.44 -4.88
C ASN A 176 14.72 -20.47 -5.88
N ALA A 177 13.40 -20.51 -6.09
CA ALA A 177 12.77 -21.43 -7.03
C ALA A 177 12.99 -21.02 -8.50
N TYR A 178 13.16 -19.72 -8.76
CA TYR A 178 13.44 -19.20 -10.10
C TYR A 178 14.78 -19.70 -10.66
N GLY A 179 15.81 -19.82 -9.80
CA GLY A 179 17.14 -20.26 -10.22
C GLY A 179 17.92 -19.17 -10.94
N ASN A 180 18.77 -19.53 -11.92
CA ASN A 180 19.59 -18.60 -12.70
C ASN A 180 20.47 -17.64 -11.87
N GLY A 181 20.93 -18.08 -10.70
CA GLY A 181 21.72 -17.25 -9.77
C GLY A 181 20.89 -16.33 -8.88
N MET A 182 19.57 -16.22 -9.12
CA MET A 182 18.65 -15.39 -8.34
C MET A 182 18.54 -15.84 -6.87
N GLN A 183 18.85 -17.10 -6.57
CA GLN A 183 18.98 -17.60 -5.20
C GLN A 183 20.07 -16.85 -4.39
N ASN A 184 20.99 -16.15 -5.04
CA ASN A 184 22.02 -15.33 -4.40
C ASN A 184 21.57 -13.89 -4.11
N ALA A 185 20.44 -13.45 -4.66
CA ALA A 185 19.89 -12.13 -4.40
C ALA A 185 19.46 -11.94 -2.95
N GLY A 186 19.79 -10.78 -2.38
CA GLY A 186 19.42 -10.42 -1.02
C GLY A 186 17.96 -10.00 -0.91
N VAL A 187 17.38 -10.22 0.27
CA VAL A 187 16.14 -9.56 0.69
C VAL A 187 16.43 -8.87 2.02
N TYR A 188 16.38 -7.54 2.00
CA TYR A 188 16.63 -6.69 3.15
C TYR A 188 15.30 -6.23 3.74
N ILE A 189 15.15 -6.37 5.05
CA ILE A 189 13.93 -5.97 5.77
C ILE A 189 14.25 -4.72 6.57
N GLY A 190 13.61 -3.61 6.22
CA GLY A 190 13.86 -2.32 6.86
C GLY A 190 12.59 -1.56 7.24
N GLY A 191 12.69 -0.64 8.20
CA GLY A 191 11.56 0.21 8.58
C GLY A 191 11.27 1.28 7.53
N LEU A 192 10.03 1.77 7.45
CA LEU A 192 9.66 2.86 6.52
C LEU A 192 10.44 4.17 6.76
N SER A 193 10.93 4.38 7.99
CA SER A 193 11.81 5.49 8.36
C SER A 193 13.26 5.28 7.92
N MET A 194 13.68 4.02 7.70
CA MET A 194 15.05 3.60 7.42
C MET A 194 16.07 4.12 8.46
N SER A 195 15.65 4.24 9.72
CA SER A 195 16.48 4.70 10.84
C SER A 195 17.69 3.79 11.10
N GLU A 196 17.55 2.50 10.79
CA GLU A 196 18.57 1.47 10.90
C GLU A 196 19.70 1.63 9.87
N ILE A 197 19.45 2.34 8.77
CA ILE A 197 20.42 2.63 7.73
C ILE A 197 21.18 3.92 8.05
N SER A 198 20.46 4.98 8.44
CA SER A 198 21.07 6.26 8.80
C SER A 198 20.14 7.12 9.64
N MET A 199 20.69 7.80 10.66
CA MET A 199 19.95 8.75 11.50
C MET A 199 19.36 9.94 10.73
N LYS A 200 19.84 10.22 9.51
CA LYS A 200 19.33 11.32 8.66
C LYS A 200 18.08 10.91 7.87
N LEU A 201 17.85 9.62 7.65
CA LEU A 201 16.78 9.13 6.77
C LEU A 201 15.37 9.34 7.33
N PRO A 202 15.07 9.16 8.64
CA PRO A 202 13.70 9.33 9.15
C PRO A 202 13.08 10.68 8.83
N VAL A 203 13.84 11.77 9.04
CA VAL A 203 13.41 13.14 8.73
C VAL A 203 13.27 13.35 7.23
N ASN A 204 14.25 12.89 6.44
CA ASN A 204 14.22 13.09 5.00
C ASN A 204 13.12 12.26 4.31
N ASN A 205 12.88 11.03 4.76
CA ASN A 205 11.81 10.18 4.24
C ASN A 205 10.44 10.71 4.63
N TYR A 206 10.26 11.27 5.85
CA TYR A 206 9.04 12.00 6.19
C TYR A 206 8.72 13.10 5.16
N PHE A 207 9.72 13.89 4.77
CA PHE A 207 9.51 14.91 3.75
C PHE A 207 9.36 14.35 2.33
N ALA A 208 9.89 13.15 2.02
CA ALA A 208 9.58 12.46 0.76
C ALA A 208 8.09 12.12 0.70
N TYR A 209 7.57 11.51 1.77
CA TYR A 209 6.16 11.19 1.94
C TYR A 209 5.26 12.43 1.87
N MET A 210 5.65 13.51 2.55
CA MET A 210 4.92 14.78 2.53
C MET A 210 4.93 15.41 1.14
N PHE A 211 6.10 15.63 0.54
CA PHE A 211 6.18 16.37 -0.72
C PHE A 211 5.62 15.57 -1.89
N GLY A 212 5.85 14.25 -1.94
CA GLY A 212 5.25 13.39 -2.95
C GLY A 212 3.72 13.43 -2.90
N GLY A 213 3.15 13.31 -1.69
CA GLY A 213 1.71 13.43 -1.48
C GLY A 213 1.16 14.82 -1.84
N MET A 214 1.88 15.90 -1.50
CA MET A 214 1.45 17.26 -1.82
C MET A 214 1.52 17.60 -3.30
N ILE A 215 2.52 17.09 -4.04
CA ILE A 215 2.56 17.20 -5.51
C ILE A 215 1.35 16.49 -6.12
N ARG A 216 1.06 15.25 -5.70
CA ARG A 216 -0.10 14.49 -6.18
C ARG A 216 -1.41 15.23 -5.90
N LYS A 217 -1.58 15.70 -4.65
CA LYS A 217 -2.76 16.47 -4.22
C LYS A 217 -2.92 17.78 -5.01
N SER A 218 -1.83 18.51 -5.24
CA SER A 218 -1.84 19.74 -6.05
C SER A 218 -2.22 19.44 -7.51
N GLY A 219 -1.68 18.36 -8.06
CA GLY A 219 -2.04 17.86 -9.39
C GLY A 219 -3.53 17.58 -9.54
N CYS A 220 -4.12 16.80 -8.63
CA CYS A 220 -5.54 16.45 -8.67
C CYS A 220 -6.47 17.67 -8.49
N LYS A 221 -5.99 18.73 -7.82
CA LYS A 221 -6.73 19.99 -7.67
C LYS A 221 -6.71 20.85 -8.92
N ILE A 222 -5.63 20.79 -9.72
CA ILE A 222 -5.40 21.65 -10.88
C ILE A 222 -5.82 20.97 -12.19
N ARG A 223 -5.40 19.72 -12.41
CA ARG A 223 -5.56 18.98 -13.68
C ARG A 223 -7.00 18.97 -14.20
N PRO A 224 -8.05 18.76 -13.38
CA PRO A 224 -9.44 18.78 -13.88
C PRO A 224 -9.88 20.12 -14.49
N TYR A 225 -9.14 21.19 -14.22
CA TYR A 225 -9.47 22.57 -14.61
C TYR A 225 -8.41 23.21 -15.50
N GLU A 226 -7.37 22.48 -15.92
CA GLU A 226 -6.32 23.04 -16.78
C GLU A 226 -6.88 23.44 -18.15
N ARG A 227 -6.42 24.57 -18.70
CA ARG A 227 -6.83 25.01 -20.04
C ARG A 227 -6.17 24.21 -21.15
N ARG A 228 -4.93 23.76 -20.95
CA ARG A 228 -4.18 22.95 -21.91
C ARG A 228 -4.03 21.54 -21.37
N LYS A 229 -4.70 20.57 -21.99
CA LYS A 229 -4.66 19.16 -21.58
C LYS A 229 -3.21 18.64 -21.51
N GLY A 230 -2.85 18.03 -20.38
CA GLY A 230 -1.53 17.47 -20.10
C GLY A 230 -0.49 18.48 -19.57
N GLU A 231 -0.85 19.75 -19.36
CA GLU A 231 0.07 20.74 -18.79
C GLU A 231 0.46 20.41 -17.35
N THR A 232 -0.51 20.00 -16.54
CA THR A 232 -0.29 19.62 -15.13
C THR A 232 0.62 18.41 -15.03
N ASP A 233 0.49 17.42 -15.91
CA ASP A 233 1.36 16.22 -15.89
C ASP A 233 2.80 16.55 -16.25
N ARG A 234 3.02 17.45 -17.22
CA ARG A 234 4.36 17.97 -17.54
C ARG A 234 4.98 18.70 -16.35
N VAL A 235 4.19 19.55 -15.68
CA VAL A 235 4.64 20.28 -14.48
C VAL A 235 4.96 19.31 -13.33
N ILE A 236 4.14 18.28 -13.11
CA ILE A 236 4.42 17.22 -12.13
C ILE A 236 5.74 16.52 -12.43
N ALA A 237 5.96 16.07 -13.67
CA ALA A 237 7.19 15.39 -14.08
C ALA A 237 8.43 16.28 -13.84
N GLN A 238 8.35 17.56 -14.22
CA GLN A 238 9.40 18.54 -13.95
C GLN A 238 9.65 18.72 -12.44
N ASN A 239 8.58 18.82 -11.66
CA ASN A 239 8.65 19.03 -10.21
C ASN A 239 9.24 17.83 -9.47
N ILE A 240 8.97 16.60 -9.93
CA ILE A 240 9.61 15.38 -9.40
C ILE A 240 11.13 15.45 -9.59
N SER A 241 11.62 15.89 -10.76
CA SER A 241 13.06 16.07 -10.99
C SER A 241 13.67 17.13 -10.07
N ILE A 242 12.98 18.26 -9.86
CA ILE A 242 13.42 19.32 -8.94
C ILE A 242 13.54 18.80 -7.50
N LEU A 243 12.53 18.07 -7.02
CA LEU A 243 12.58 17.48 -5.69
C LEU A 243 13.65 16.40 -5.59
N THR A 244 13.80 15.54 -6.60
CA THR A 244 14.84 14.50 -6.62
C THR A 244 16.22 15.11 -6.42
N ASN A 245 16.53 16.22 -7.10
CA ASN A 245 17.78 16.96 -6.91
C ASN A 245 17.95 17.50 -5.48
N ALA A 246 16.88 18.01 -4.85
CA ALA A 246 16.93 18.48 -3.46
C ALA A 246 17.13 17.34 -2.45
N PHE A 247 16.63 16.14 -2.77
CA PHE A 247 16.75 14.95 -1.94
C PHE A 247 18.14 14.31 -2.07
N LEU A 248 18.74 14.37 -3.26
CA LEU A 248 20.17 14.08 -3.49
C LEU A 248 21.10 15.07 -2.75
N GLY A 249 20.61 16.27 -2.42
CA GLY A 249 21.38 17.30 -1.71
C GLY A 249 21.99 18.37 -2.62
N ASN A 250 21.64 18.37 -3.91
CA ASN A 250 22.12 19.34 -4.90
C ASN A 250 21.42 20.71 -4.80
N ARG A 251 20.39 20.82 -3.95
CA ARG A 251 19.57 22.02 -3.70
C ARG A 251 18.92 21.92 -2.32
N THR A 252 18.57 23.06 -1.71
CA THR A 252 17.80 23.06 -0.46
C THR A 252 16.35 22.63 -0.70
N LYS A 253 15.74 21.95 0.29
CA LYS A 253 14.34 21.51 0.18
C LYS A 253 13.37 22.70 0.10
N GLU A 254 13.69 23.82 0.74
CA GLU A 254 12.85 25.02 0.73
C GLU A 254 12.82 25.68 -0.65
N ASP A 255 13.98 25.89 -1.28
CA ASP A 255 14.05 26.43 -2.64
C ASP A 255 13.33 25.51 -3.65
N ALA A 256 13.44 24.20 -3.44
CA ALA A 256 12.77 23.22 -4.27
C ALA A 256 11.25 23.32 -4.14
N VAL A 257 10.71 23.36 -2.93
CA VAL A 257 9.27 23.53 -2.68
C VAL A 257 8.76 24.87 -3.23
N ALA A 258 9.50 25.96 -3.01
CA ALA A 258 9.13 27.27 -3.56
C ALA A 258 9.04 27.24 -5.10
N LYS A 259 10.00 26.59 -5.77
CA LYS A 259 9.97 26.45 -7.24
C LYS A 259 8.84 25.52 -7.71
N VAL A 260 8.62 24.40 -7.03
CA VAL A 260 7.51 23.48 -7.32
C VAL A 260 6.17 24.21 -7.26
N VAL A 261 5.96 24.99 -6.20
CA VAL A 261 4.72 25.76 -6.02
C VAL A 261 4.56 26.81 -7.10
N SER A 262 5.62 27.57 -7.41
CA SER A 262 5.59 28.56 -8.49
C SER A 262 5.26 27.93 -9.85
N ASN A 263 5.74 26.72 -10.14
CA ASN A 263 5.42 26.02 -11.39
C ASN A 263 3.94 25.61 -11.47
N PHE A 264 3.33 25.20 -10.35
CA PHE A 264 1.90 24.92 -10.32
C PHE A 264 1.05 26.18 -10.46
N GLU A 265 1.45 27.29 -9.84
CA GLU A 265 0.75 28.58 -9.95
C GLU A 265 0.79 29.16 -11.38
N SER A 266 1.76 28.77 -12.20
CA SER A 266 1.82 29.19 -13.61
C SER A 266 0.86 28.44 -14.54
N ILE A 267 0.21 27.38 -14.07
CA ILE A 267 -0.74 26.62 -14.88
C ILE A 267 -2.03 27.44 -15.03
N GLU A 268 -2.41 27.70 -16.27
CA GLU A 268 -3.68 28.38 -16.56
C GLU A 268 -4.86 27.43 -16.33
N ILE A 269 -5.72 27.78 -15.37
CA ILE A 269 -6.96 27.05 -15.10
C ILE A 269 -8.20 27.83 -15.58
N VAL A 270 -9.22 27.09 -15.98
CA VAL A 270 -10.56 27.61 -16.24
C VAL A 270 -11.11 28.17 -14.92
N LYS A 271 -11.68 29.39 -14.95
CA LYS A 271 -12.20 30.03 -13.74
C LYS A 271 -13.50 29.38 -13.29
N ASN A 272 -13.79 29.39 -11.99
CA ASN A 272 -15.02 28.80 -11.40
C ASN A 272 -16.32 29.35 -12.00
N THR A 273 -16.31 30.52 -12.63
CA THR A 273 -17.47 31.10 -13.35
C THR A 273 -17.74 30.43 -14.69
N GLU A 274 -16.79 29.67 -15.23
CA GLU A 274 -16.81 29.10 -16.59
C GLU A 274 -17.15 27.59 -16.59
N PHE A 275 -17.28 26.93 -15.42
CA PHE A 275 -17.55 25.49 -15.35
C PHE A 275 -18.47 25.10 -14.16
N LYS A 276 -19.12 23.94 -14.28
CA LYS A 276 -19.88 23.34 -13.17
C LYS A 276 -18.92 22.59 -12.23
N PRO A 277 -18.98 22.82 -10.90
CA PRO A 277 -18.14 22.10 -9.94
C PRO A 277 -18.20 20.59 -10.16
N ARG A 278 -17.03 19.96 -10.23
CA ARG A 278 -16.89 18.52 -10.44
C ARG A 278 -17.16 17.78 -9.12
N PRO A 279 -17.86 16.63 -9.13
CA PRO A 279 -18.02 15.81 -7.94
C PRO A 279 -16.66 15.38 -7.39
N LYS A 280 -16.43 15.62 -6.09
CA LYS A 280 -15.19 15.22 -5.43
C LYS A 280 -15.23 13.73 -5.09
N VAL A 281 -14.20 13.02 -5.51
CA VAL A 281 -14.07 11.57 -5.35
C VAL A 281 -12.83 11.27 -4.53
N ALA A 282 -13.02 10.69 -3.36
CA ALA A 282 -11.91 10.35 -2.47
C ALA A 282 -11.43 8.93 -2.67
N ILE A 283 -10.14 8.76 -3.00
CA ILE A 283 -9.52 7.44 -3.15
C ILE A 283 -8.88 7.02 -1.83
N PHE A 284 -9.20 5.82 -1.36
CA PHE A 284 -8.62 5.18 -0.19
C PHE A 284 -8.41 3.67 -0.44
N GLY A 285 -7.98 2.90 0.57
CA GLY A 285 -7.67 1.47 0.44
C GLY A 285 -6.18 1.16 0.64
N ASP A 286 -5.73 0.08 0.01
CA ASP A 286 -4.38 -0.47 0.08
C ASP A 286 -3.35 0.50 -0.53
N LEU A 287 -2.18 0.63 0.11
CA LEU A 287 -1.19 1.62 -0.29
C LEU A 287 -0.60 1.36 -1.67
N TYR A 288 -0.41 0.09 -2.04
CA TYR A 288 0.11 -0.27 -3.35
C TYR A 288 -0.93 0.00 -4.42
N ALA A 289 -2.17 -0.45 -4.22
CA ALA A 289 -3.23 -0.24 -5.19
C ALA A 289 -3.66 1.23 -5.33
N ARG A 290 -3.65 2.00 -4.26
CA ARG A 290 -4.10 3.40 -4.29
C ARG A 290 -3.19 4.29 -5.13
N ASP A 291 -1.86 4.17 -4.97
CA ASP A 291 -0.91 5.14 -5.52
C ASP A 291 -0.06 4.62 -6.69
N ASN A 292 -0.19 3.33 -7.02
CA ASN A 292 0.42 2.77 -8.21
C ASN A 292 -0.51 2.86 -9.43
N HIS A 293 -0.25 3.88 -10.26
CA HIS A 293 -1.02 4.19 -11.46
C HIS A 293 -1.11 3.06 -12.50
N VAL A 294 -0.07 2.23 -12.64
CA VAL A 294 -0.10 1.12 -13.59
C VAL A 294 -1.00 0.01 -13.07
N PHE A 295 -0.82 -0.40 -11.81
CA PHE A 295 -1.66 -1.41 -11.16
C PHE A 295 -3.14 -1.02 -11.13
N ASN A 296 -3.44 0.25 -10.81
CA ASN A 296 -4.81 0.73 -10.68
C ASN A 296 -5.43 1.29 -11.97
N GLN A 297 -4.79 1.05 -13.11
CA GLN A 297 -5.31 1.39 -14.43
C GLN A 297 -5.62 2.89 -14.56
N GLU A 298 -4.68 3.73 -14.13
CA GLU A 298 -4.79 5.19 -14.18
C GLU A 298 -6.02 5.73 -13.45
N LEU A 299 -6.34 5.20 -12.26
CA LEU A 299 -7.57 5.51 -11.52
C LEU A 299 -7.85 7.02 -11.37
N ILE A 300 -6.81 7.81 -11.09
CA ILE A 300 -6.92 9.27 -10.95
C ILE A 300 -7.39 9.88 -12.28
N SER A 301 -6.63 9.64 -13.36
CA SER A 301 -6.93 10.15 -14.70
C SER A 301 -8.30 9.68 -15.18
N PHE A 302 -8.67 8.43 -14.89
CA PHE A 302 -9.97 7.87 -15.23
C PHE A 302 -11.12 8.65 -14.59
N ILE A 303 -11.04 8.95 -13.29
CA ILE A 303 -12.06 9.73 -12.58
C ILE A 303 -12.15 11.15 -13.18
N GLU A 304 -11.01 11.78 -13.44
CA GLU A 304 -10.93 13.15 -13.94
C GLU A 304 -11.43 13.28 -15.39
N ASP A 305 -11.10 12.33 -16.27
CA ASP A 305 -11.61 12.26 -17.64
C ASP A 305 -13.14 12.02 -17.66
N ASN A 306 -13.69 11.37 -16.63
CA ASN A 306 -15.13 11.18 -16.45
C ASN A 306 -15.83 12.29 -15.62
N GLY A 307 -15.15 13.43 -15.44
CA GLY A 307 -15.76 14.64 -14.88
C GLY A 307 -15.68 14.76 -13.35
N GLY A 308 -14.92 13.90 -12.66
CA GLY A 308 -14.65 14.03 -11.23
C GLY A 308 -13.45 14.94 -10.90
N GLU A 309 -13.32 15.28 -9.62
CA GLU A 309 -12.11 15.87 -9.01
C GLU A 309 -11.62 14.91 -7.92
N VAL A 310 -10.36 14.50 -7.96
CA VAL A 310 -9.86 13.47 -7.04
C VAL A 310 -9.32 14.08 -5.74
N ILE A 311 -9.75 13.53 -4.61
CA ILE A 311 -9.14 13.77 -3.30
C ILE A 311 -8.20 12.60 -3.00
N THR A 312 -6.89 12.90 -2.93
CA THR A 312 -5.86 11.96 -2.47
C THR A 312 -5.47 12.23 -1.02
N THR A 313 -4.95 11.22 -0.32
CA THR A 313 -4.44 11.36 1.05
C THR A 313 -2.90 11.31 1.05
N PRO A 314 -2.19 12.44 1.24
CA PRO A 314 -0.74 12.44 1.42
C PRO A 314 -0.30 11.48 2.53
N TYR A 315 0.83 10.79 2.35
CA TYR A 315 1.35 9.82 3.31
C TYR A 315 1.66 10.45 4.68
N SER A 316 2.08 11.71 4.72
CA SER A 316 2.28 12.46 5.98
C SER A 316 0.97 12.62 6.76
N ASP A 317 -0.13 12.91 6.05
CA ASP A 317 -1.45 13.03 6.65
C ASP A 317 -1.95 11.66 7.12
N TYR A 318 -1.78 10.64 6.28
CA TYR A 318 -2.09 9.27 6.65
C TYR A 318 -1.37 8.82 7.93
N LEU A 319 -0.06 9.06 8.03
CA LEU A 319 0.72 8.74 9.22
C LEU A 319 0.17 9.46 10.46
N LYS A 320 -0.15 10.75 10.35
CA LYS A 320 -0.72 11.53 11.46
C LYS A 320 -2.07 10.95 11.91
N MET A 321 -2.96 10.59 10.99
CA MET A 321 -4.28 10.00 11.28
C MET A 321 -4.17 8.72 12.13
N ILE A 322 -3.20 7.85 11.84
CA ILE A 322 -3.10 6.52 12.46
C ILE A 322 -2.10 6.47 13.63
N SER A 323 -1.23 7.48 13.76
CA SER A 323 -0.10 7.47 14.71
C SER A 323 -0.49 7.18 16.15
N ARG A 324 -1.59 7.77 16.66
CA ARG A 324 -2.04 7.59 18.05
C ARG A 324 -2.39 6.13 18.37
N PRO A 325 -3.29 5.44 17.61
CA PRO A 325 -3.52 4.00 17.76
C PRO A 325 -2.26 3.15 17.77
N TYR A 326 -1.35 3.34 16.81
CA TYR A 326 -0.15 2.51 16.70
C TYR A 326 0.85 2.78 17.82
N VAL A 327 1.03 4.03 18.23
CA VAL A 327 1.87 4.37 19.39
C VAL A 327 1.29 3.76 20.67
N ARG A 328 -0.03 3.79 20.86
CA ARG A 328 -0.69 3.13 22.00
C ARG A 328 -0.44 1.62 21.98
N LYS A 329 -0.62 0.97 20.83
CA LYS A 329 -0.32 -0.46 20.65
C LYS A 329 1.13 -0.78 21.02
N TRP A 330 2.10 -0.04 20.48
CA TRP A 330 3.52 -0.26 20.78
C TRP A 330 3.85 -0.11 22.26
N LEU A 331 3.21 0.82 22.98
CA LEU A 331 3.40 0.95 24.43
C LEU A 331 2.86 -0.28 25.19
N ILE A 332 1.71 -0.82 24.76
CA ILE A 332 1.09 -2.02 25.36
C ILE A 332 1.95 -3.27 25.08
N GLU A 333 2.49 -3.40 23.86
CA GLU A 333 3.32 -4.53 23.42
C GLU A 333 4.78 -4.45 23.91
N GLY A 334 5.16 -3.41 24.66
CA GLY A 334 6.51 -3.25 25.22
C GLY A 334 7.54 -2.63 24.26
N HIS A 335 7.12 -2.13 23.10
CA HIS A 335 7.96 -1.43 22.12
C HIS A 335 8.19 0.04 22.48
N TYR A 336 8.66 0.31 23.71
CA TYR A 336 8.78 1.67 24.27
C TYR A 336 9.73 2.58 23.48
N LEU A 337 10.86 2.06 22.99
CA LEU A 337 11.82 2.82 22.19
C LEU A 337 11.20 3.31 20.86
N ASN A 338 10.39 2.48 20.21
CA ASN A 338 9.69 2.84 18.98
C ASN A 338 8.64 3.93 19.24
N ALA A 339 7.88 3.80 20.34
CA ALA A 339 6.89 4.79 20.73
C ALA A 339 7.53 6.15 21.09
N LEU A 340 8.63 6.16 21.84
CA LEU A 340 9.35 7.39 22.22
C LEU A 340 10.00 8.07 21.01
N SER A 341 10.72 7.31 20.18
CA SER A 341 11.37 7.84 18.97
C SER A 341 10.36 8.40 17.98
N SER A 342 9.22 7.74 17.78
CA SER A 342 8.14 8.25 16.95
C SER A 342 7.58 9.57 17.46
N LYS A 343 7.29 9.71 18.76
CA LYS A 343 6.80 10.96 19.35
C LYS A 343 7.82 12.10 19.21
N ALA A 344 9.10 11.83 19.49
CA ALA A 344 10.17 12.80 19.37
C ALA A 344 10.36 13.29 17.92
N LEU A 345 10.34 12.36 16.96
CA LEU A 345 10.42 12.66 15.54
C LEU A 345 9.25 13.57 15.11
N MET A 346 8.01 13.21 15.43
CA MET A 346 6.83 14.01 15.06
C MET A 346 6.86 15.43 15.66
N SER A 347 7.30 15.57 16.92
CA SER A 347 7.47 16.88 17.55
C SER A 347 8.50 17.75 16.81
N THR A 348 9.63 17.15 16.42
CA THR A 348 10.73 17.83 15.71
C THR A 348 10.31 18.28 14.30
N LEU A 349 9.46 17.51 13.63
CA LEU A 349 9.03 17.77 12.27
C LEU A 349 7.96 18.87 12.18
N LYS A 350 7.14 19.04 13.22
CA LYS A 350 5.97 19.93 13.21
C LYS A 350 6.25 21.34 12.69
N ARG A 351 7.33 21.98 13.16
CA ARG A 351 7.69 23.35 12.73
C ARG A 351 8.04 23.41 11.25
N LYS A 352 8.83 22.47 10.75
CA LYS A 352 9.24 22.41 9.34
C LYS A 352 8.08 22.03 8.43
N GLU A 353 7.21 21.13 8.87
CA GLU A 353 5.99 20.80 8.15
C GLU A 353 5.10 22.03 7.95
N ILE A 354 4.87 22.83 8.99
CA ILE A 354 4.10 24.08 8.87
C ILE A 354 4.76 25.03 7.86
N ILE A 355 6.09 25.19 7.90
CA ILE A 355 6.82 26.04 6.95
C ILE A 355 6.61 25.56 5.51
N TYR A 356 6.83 24.27 5.23
CA TYR A 356 6.64 23.75 3.87
C TYR A 356 5.18 23.78 3.43
N TYR A 357 4.24 23.49 4.33
CA TYR A 357 2.82 23.50 4.01
C TYR A 357 2.34 24.90 3.61
N ARG A 358 2.85 25.98 4.22
CA ARG A 358 2.52 27.36 3.82
C ARG A 358 2.80 27.66 2.34
N TYR A 359 3.78 27.00 1.73
CA TYR A 359 3.97 27.11 0.29
C TYR A 359 2.83 26.43 -0.46
N PHE A 360 2.49 25.19 -0.11
CA PHE A 360 1.40 24.44 -0.76
C PHE A 360 0.01 25.04 -0.52
N GLU A 361 -0.20 25.73 0.60
CA GLU A 361 -1.43 26.47 0.91
C GLU A 361 -1.76 27.52 -0.17
N ARG A 362 -0.75 28.07 -0.86
CA ARG A 362 -0.94 28.98 -1.99
C ARG A 362 -1.67 28.34 -3.16
N ILE A 363 -1.52 27.02 -3.36
CA ILE A 363 -2.20 26.24 -4.41
C ILE A 363 -3.48 25.63 -3.85
N LEU A 364 -3.37 24.96 -2.70
CA LEU A 364 -4.45 24.17 -2.13
C LEU A 364 -5.56 25.04 -1.55
N LYS A 365 -5.28 26.28 -1.13
CA LYS A 365 -6.25 27.18 -0.48
C LYS A 365 -7.02 26.49 0.66
N GLU A 366 -6.34 25.60 1.37
CA GLU A 366 -6.87 24.76 2.44
C GLU A 366 -5.93 24.87 3.64
N PRO A 367 -6.45 25.05 4.87
CA PRO A 367 -5.62 25.05 6.06
C PRO A 367 -4.99 23.67 6.27
N LEU A 368 -3.90 23.62 7.06
CA LEU A 368 -3.27 22.37 7.42
C LEU A 368 -4.27 21.47 8.17
N ALA A 369 -4.45 20.24 7.67
CA ALA A 369 -5.42 19.31 8.24
C ALA A 369 -5.06 18.88 9.67
N GLU A 370 -6.07 18.83 10.53
CA GLU A 370 -5.97 18.38 11.92
C GLU A 370 -6.55 16.98 12.12
N PHE A 371 -5.87 16.19 12.95
CA PHE A 371 -6.17 14.77 13.22
C PHE A 371 -6.27 14.52 14.74
N ASP A 372 -7.25 15.19 15.36
CA ASP A 372 -7.38 15.36 16.81
C ASP A 372 -8.45 14.47 17.45
N GLN A 373 -9.47 14.07 16.69
CA GLN A 373 -10.54 13.18 17.14
C GLN A 373 -10.00 11.86 17.72
N SER A 374 -10.66 11.34 18.76
CA SER A 374 -10.36 10.01 19.31
C SER A 374 -10.63 8.92 18.26
N ALA A 375 -9.63 8.07 18.03
CA ALA A 375 -9.77 6.94 17.13
C ALA A 375 -10.82 5.95 17.64
N GLU A 376 -10.88 5.71 18.96
CA GLU A 376 -11.88 4.86 19.60
C GLU A 376 -13.31 5.35 19.30
N ALA A 377 -13.55 6.66 19.38
CA ALA A 377 -14.86 7.26 19.09
C ALA A 377 -15.24 7.19 17.61
N ILE A 378 -14.26 7.20 16.70
CA ILE A 378 -14.52 6.99 15.26
C ILE A 378 -14.85 5.52 15.01
N LEU A 379 -14.01 4.61 15.52
CA LEU A 379 -14.10 3.17 15.24
C LEU A 379 -15.33 2.52 15.87
N SER A 380 -15.78 3.00 17.03
CA SER A 380 -16.97 2.47 17.71
C SER A 380 -18.26 2.64 16.89
N GLN A 381 -18.30 3.60 15.97
CA GLN A 381 -19.44 3.78 15.03
C GLN A 381 -19.58 2.62 14.04
N TYR A 382 -18.56 1.77 13.93
CA TYR A 382 -18.50 0.63 13.00
C TYR A 382 -18.32 -0.70 13.74
N ASN A 383 -18.51 -0.73 15.07
CA ASN A 383 -18.21 -1.89 15.92
C ASN A 383 -16.75 -2.38 15.82
N VAL A 384 -15.82 -1.48 15.47
CA VAL A 384 -14.38 -1.76 15.41
C VAL A 384 -13.71 -1.26 16.68
N ARG A 385 -12.78 -2.04 17.23
CA ARG A 385 -11.99 -1.63 18.41
C ARG A 385 -10.61 -1.15 17.97
N ILE A 386 -9.95 -0.37 18.83
CA ILE A 386 -8.63 0.19 18.52
C ILE A 386 -7.54 -0.90 18.43
N GLU A 387 -7.76 -2.05 19.05
CA GLU A 387 -6.88 -3.21 18.97
C GLU A 387 -6.92 -3.88 17.58
N ASN A 388 -7.94 -3.61 16.75
CA ASN A 388 -8.04 -4.08 15.38
C ASN A 388 -7.12 -3.29 14.41
N THR A 389 -5.89 -2.97 14.85
CA THR A 389 -4.91 -2.21 14.05
C THR A 389 -4.61 -2.86 12.73
N GLY A 390 -4.64 -2.10 11.64
CA GLY A 390 -4.41 -2.58 10.28
C GLY A 390 -5.21 -1.74 9.28
N GLU A 391 -5.12 -2.11 8.00
CA GLU A 391 -5.67 -1.27 6.93
C GLU A 391 -7.19 -1.04 7.07
N SER A 392 -7.96 -2.00 7.60
CA SER A 392 -9.41 -1.80 7.81
C SER A 392 -9.71 -0.68 8.81
N MET A 393 -8.99 -0.63 9.93
CA MET A 393 -9.06 0.49 10.90
C MET A 393 -8.60 1.79 10.26
N ASP A 394 -7.46 1.72 9.56
CA ASP A 394 -6.84 2.85 8.91
C ASP A 394 -7.76 3.47 7.83
N ASN A 395 -8.51 2.65 7.10
CA ASN A 395 -9.52 3.06 6.13
C ASN A 395 -10.68 3.84 6.79
N LEU A 396 -11.20 3.36 7.92
CA LEU A 396 -12.27 4.06 8.65
C LEU A 396 -11.81 5.43 9.17
N LEU A 397 -10.58 5.51 9.68
CA LEU A 397 -9.98 6.79 10.10
C LEU A 397 -9.80 7.74 8.92
N LYS A 398 -9.27 7.25 7.79
CA LYS A 398 -9.14 8.03 6.55
C LYS A 398 -10.50 8.57 6.09
N ILE A 399 -11.52 7.72 6.00
CA ILE A 399 -12.88 8.11 5.59
C ILE A 399 -13.44 9.21 6.49
N TYR A 400 -13.32 9.06 7.81
CA TYR A 400 -13.80 10.05 8.76
C TYR A 400 -13.13 11.41 8.53
N TYR A 401 -11.79 11.45 8.47
CA TYR A 401 -11.07 12.71 8.31
C TYR A 401 -11.24 13.33 6.92
N ILE A 402 -11.35 12.51 5.87
CA ILE A 402 -11.71 13.00 4.54
C ILE A 402 -13.09 13.65 4.60
N LYS A 403 -14.09 13.02 5.25
CA LYS A 403 -15.42 13.62 5.37
C LYS A 403 -15.42 14.90 6.20
N LYS A 404 -14.62 14.97 7.26
CA LYS A 404 -14.43 16.16 8.10
C LYS A 404 -13.88 17.33 7.29
N HIS A 405 -12.87 17.08 6.46
CA HIS A 405 -12.17 18.13 5.70
C HIS A 405 -12.79 18.42 4.32
N TYR A 406 -13.55 17.47 3.76
CA TYR A 406 -14.29 17.60 2.51
C TYR A 406 -15.76 17.18 2.72
N PRO A 407 -16.60 18.02 3.35
CA PRO A 407 -18.00 17.70 3.61
C PRO A 407 -18.81 17.40 2.33
N ASP A 408 -18.36 17.96 1.21
CA ASP A 408 -18.92 17.85 -0.14
C ASP A 408 -18.37 16.67 -0.96
N VAL A 409 -17.56 15.79 -0.36
CA VAL A 409 -17.16 14.52 -1.02
C VAL A 409 -18.41 13.75 -1.47
N ALA A 410 -18.42 13.39 -2.75
CA ALA A 410 -19.56 12.78 -3.45
C ALA A 410 -19.45 11.26 -3.55
N LEU A 411 -18.23 10.72 -3.48
CA LEU A 411 -17.96 9.29 -3.62
C LEU A 411 -16.66 8.91 -2.92
N PHE A 412 -16.67 7.78 -2.22
CA PHE A 412 -15.48 7.10 -1.74
C PHE A 412 -15.16 5.91 -2.66
N VAL A 413 -13.92 5.84 -3.16
CA VAL A 413 -13.43 4.74 -4.01
C VAL A 413 -12.32 4.00 -3.27
N GLN A 414 -12.58 2.74 -2.91
CA GLN A 414 -11.60 1.86 -2.32
C GLN A 414 -10.81 1.14 -3.42
N ALA A 415 -9.54 1.48 -3.59
CA ALA A 415 -8.62 0.75 -4.45
C ALA A 415 -8.03 -0.44 -3.69
N SER A 416 -8.21 -1.66 -4.22
CA SER A 416 -7.75 -2.88 -3.56
C SER A 416 -7.08 -3.84 -4.54
N PRO A 417 -5.96 -4.48 -4.17
CA PRO A 417 -5.48 -5.64 -4.90
C PRO A 417 -6.39 -6.84 -4.63
N ALA A 418 -6.48 -7.76 -5.59
CA ALA A 418 -7.14 -9.04 -5.37
C ALA A 418 -6.53 -9.78 -4.17
N PHE A 419 -7.39 -10.53 -3.47
CA PHE A 419 -7.10 -11.27 -2.24
C PHE A 419 -6.79 -10.43 -0.99
N CYS A 420 -6.83 -9.09 -1.04
CA CYS A 420 -6.60 -8.26 0.14
C CYS A 420 -7.68 -8.45 1.21
N CYS A 421 -7.34 -9.11 2.33
CA CYS A 421 -8.29 -9.36 3.41
C CYS A 421 -8.79 -8.08 4.11
N PRO A 422 -7.92 -7.11 4.47
CA PRO A 422 -8.40 -5.88 5.09
C PRO A 422 -9.37 -5.07 4.23
N ALA A 423 -9.14 -5.05 2.91
CA ALA A 423 -10.02 -4.39 1.96
C ALA A 423 -11.42 -5.02 1.94
N LEU A 424 -11.50 -6.35 1.95
CA LEU A 424 -12.80 -7.05 2.01
C LEU A 424 -13.56 -6.75 3.30
N ILE A 425 -12.86 -6.58 4.42
CA ILE A 425 -13.49 -6.16 5.69
C ILE A 425 -14.08 -4.75 5.54
N THR A 426 -13.35 -3.81 4.93
CA THR A 426 -13.86 -2.45 4.69
C THR A 426 -15.02 -2.44 3.69
N GLU A 427 -14.95 -3.25 2.64
CA GLU A 427 -16.04 -3.43 1.66
C GLU A 427 -17.31 -3.96 2.32
N ALA A 428 -17.18 -4.94 3.22
CA ALA A 428 -18.32 -5.46 4.00
C ALA A 428 -18.96 -4.40 4.91
N MET A 429 -18.24 -3.32 5.24
CA MET A 429 -18.75 -2.18 6.02
C MET A 429 -19.31 -1.05 5.14
N ALA A 430 -19.38 -1.20 3.80
CA ALA A 430 -19.77 -0.12 2.90
C ALA A 430 -21.12 0.52 3.23
N ALA A 431 -22.13 -0.29 3.60
CA ALA A 431 -23.46 0.21 3.97
C ALA A 431 -23.43 1.05 5.26
N GLU A 432 -22.69 0.61 6.28
CA GLU A 432 -22.52 1.35 7.54
C GLU A 432 -21.73 2.65 7.32
N ILE A 433 -20.70 2.61 6.48
CA ILE A 433 -19.94 3.80 6.07
C ILE A 433 -20.84 4.79 5.34
N GLU A 434 -21.65 4.32 4.39
CA GLU A 434 -22.58 5.19 3.68
C GLU A 434 -23.64 5.78 4.62
N GLN A 435 -24.17 4.99 5.56
CA GLN A 435 -25.13 5.46 6.56
C GLN A 435 -24.53 6.55 7.46
N ASN A 436 -23.28 6.38 7.91
CA ASN A 436 -22.62 7.32 8.83
C ASN A 436 -22.10 8.57 8.13
N THR A 437 -21.69 8.48 6.87
CA THR A 437 -21.11 9.61 6.11
C THR A 437 -22.10 10.29 5.17
N GLY A 438 -23.22 9.63 4.84
CA GLY A 438 -24.13 10.03 3.77
C GLY A 438 -23.45 10.13 2.40
N THR A 439 -22.40 9.33 2.18
CA THR A 439 -21.60 9.31 0.93
C THR A 439 -21.44 7.86 0.47
N PRO A 440 -21.75 7.53 -0.79
CA PRO A 440 -21.58 6.17 -1.29
C PRO A 440 -20.11 5.75 -1.26
N VAL A 441 -19.89 4.45 -1.07
CA VAL A 441 -18.60 3.78 -1.12
C VAL A 441 -18.65 2.71 -2.19
N ILE A 442 -17.63 2.64 -3.04
CA ILE A 442 -17.45 1.55 -3.99
C ILE A 442 -16.03 0.97 -3.88
N SER A 443 -15.92 -0.34 -4.05
CA SER A 443 -14.64 -1.04 -4.08
C SER A 443 -14.28 -1.42 -5.50
N VAL A 444 -13.06 -1.06 -5.91
CA VAL A 444 -12.46 -1.49 -7.17
C VAL A 444 -11.34 -2.47 -6.85
N THR A 445 -11.53 -3.73 -7.27
CA THR A 445 -10.56 -4.80 -7.08
C THR A 445 -9.76 -5.02 -8.36
N TYR A 446 -8.44 -4.86 -8.26
CA TYR A 446 -7.50 -5.08 -9.35
C TYR A 446 -6.87 -6.48 -9.23
N ASP A 447 -7.06 -7.31 -10.25
CA ASP A 447 -6.67 -8.73 -10.26
C ASP A 447 -5.50 -9.05 -11.20
N GLY A 448 -4.89 -8.02 -11.79
CA GLY A 448 -3.76 -8.17 -12.73
C GLY A 448 -4.12 -8.71 -14.11
N THR A 449 -5.40 -9.03 -14.37
CA THR A 449 -5.85 -9.56 -15.69
C THR A 449 -6.11 -8.47 -16.74
N GLY A 450 -6.01 -7.21 -16.35
CA GLY A 450 -6.33 -6.05 -17.21
C GLY A 450 -7.82 -5.72 -17.21
N GLY A 451 -8.33 -5.28 -18.36
CA GLY A 451 -9.71 -4.79 -18.50
C GLY A 451 -9.88 -3.35 -17.98
N ASN A 452 -11.13 -2.88 -17.91
CA ASN A 452 -11.47 -1.55 -17.41
C ASN A 452 -12.19 -1.67 -16.06
N LYS A 453 -11.42 -1.92 -15.00
CA LYS A 453 -11.97 -2.16 -13.65
C LYS A 453 -12.63 -0.89 -13.08
N ASN A 454 -12.25 0.27 -13.59
CA ASN A 454 -12.70 1.58 -13.12
C ASN A 454 -14.10 1.96 -13.64
N ASP A 455 -14.67 1.24 -14.62
CA ASP A 455 -16.00 1.54 -15.19
C ASP A 455 -17.14 1.57 -14.17
N VAL A 456 -17.00 0.82 -13.08
CA VAL A 456 -17.98 0.81 -11.97
C VAL A 456 -18.16 2.19 -11.31
N ILE A 457 -17.22 3.11 -11.51
CA ILE A 457 -17.25 4.48 -10.97
C ILE A 457 -18.17 5.38 -11.81
N ILE A 458 -18.30 5.14 -13.11
CA ILE A 458 -18.99 6.02 -14.07
C ILE A 458 -20.42 6.40 -13.63
N PRO A 459 -21.28 5.47 -13.17
CA PRO A 459 -22.65 5.80 -12.76
C PRO A 459 -22.70 6.84 -11.64
N TYR A 460 -21.75 6.81 -10.71
CA TYR A 460 -21.69 7.72 -9.57
C TYR A 460 -21.22 9.13 -9.97
N LEU A 461 -20.43 9.24 -11.04
CA LEU A 461 -19.99 10.53 -11.59
C LEU A 461 -21.07 11.18 -12.46
N LYS A 462 -21.77 10.38 -13.27
CA LYS A 462 -22.86 10.87 -14.15
C LYS A 462 -24.13 11.22 -13.38
N TYR A 463 -24.42 10.47 -12.32
CA TYR A 463 -25.64 10.62 -11.53
C TYR A 463 -25.30 10.75 -10.03
N PRO A 464 -24.56 11.81 -9.62
CA PRO A 464 -24.20 11.98 -8.22
C PRO A 464 -25.46 12.17 -7.38
N ARG A 465 -25.54 11.48 -6.24
CA ARG A 465 -26.66 11.64 -5.30
C ARG A 465 -26.69 13.10 -4.83
N ARG A 466 -27.71 13.85 -5.25
CA ARG A 466 -27.95 15.20 -4.73
C ARG A 466 -28.39 15.08 -3.28
N LYS A 467 -27.62 15.61 -2.33
CA LYS A 467 -28.11 15.76 -0.95
C LYS A 467 -29.29 16.74 -0.95
N SER A 468 -30.46 16.29 -0.51
CA SER A 468 -31.44 17.19 0.10
C SER A 468 -30.78 17.72 1.39
N PHE A 469 -30.54 19.02 1.43
CA PHE A 469 -30.17 19.68 2.70
C PHE A 469 -31.40 19.61 3.63
N GLY A 470 -31.55 18.53 4.39
CA GLY A 470 -32.70 18.32 5.27
C GLY A 470 -32.60 17.10 6.19
N ASP A 471 -32.04 15.99 5.71
CA ASP A 471 -31.95 14.78 6.53
C ASP A 471 -30.65 14.76 7.33
N ARG A 472 -30.71 15.28 8.57
CA ARG A 472 -29.69 14.99 9.58
C ARG A 472 -29.70 13.49 9.84
N PRO A 473 -28.56 12.78 9.78
CA PRO A 473 -28.48 11.44 10.32
C PRO A 473 -28.83 11.51 11.81
N ARG A 474 -29.83 10.74 12.26
CA ARG A 474 -30.09 10.54 13.69
C ARG A 474 -28.86 9.81 14.25
N MET A 475 -27.91 10.54 14.83
CA MET A 475 -26.94 9.95 15.75
C MET A 475 -27.75 9.26 16.86
N ARG A 476 -27.70 7.92 16.89
CA ARG A 476 -28.27 7.17 18.02
C ARG A 476 -27.47 7.55 19.26
N SER A 477 -28.15 8.12 20.26
CA SER A 477 -27.59 8.27 21.61
C SER A 477 -27.40 6.88 22.21
N ASN A 478 -26.23 6.64 22.81
CA ASN A 478 -25.88 5.42 23.54
C ASN A 478 -26.64 5.29 24.88
N SER A 479 -27.97 5.46 24.88
CA SER A 479 -28.79 5.33 26.08
C SER A 479 -29.69 4.10 26.13
N ASP A 480 -29.71 3.26 25.10
CA ASP A 480 -30.49 2.01 25.11
C ASP A 480 -29.68 0.83 24.54
N ARG A 481 -28.83 0.21 25.38
CA ARG A 481 -28.56 -1.24 25.44
C ARG A 481 -27.59 -1.59 26.56
#